data_AF-A0A416VP14-F1
#
_entry.id   AF-A0A416VP14-F1
#
_cell.length_a   1.000
_cell.length_b   1.000
_cell.length_c   1.000
_cell.angle_alpha   90.00
_cell.angle_beta   90.00
_cell.angle_gamma   90.00
#
_symmetry.space_group_name_H-M   'P 1'
#
loop_
_entity.id
_entity.type
_entity.pdbx_description
1 polymer ?
#
loop_
_entity_poly.entity_id
_entity_poly.type
_entity_poly.pdbx_seq_one_letter_code
_entity_poly.pdbx_strand_id
1 'polypeptide(L)'
;MELKVLEISYELDNEEGLNALFFQTSEGYYTISRLKEEDNLYMELNSQENGKYFDTEYFDCSVRNGCISFNVPENRNWDLGIYQNITLLFSPVNTDEFKRISMVVRNIFTERTGMYYTNE
;
A
#
# COMPACT_ATOMS: atom_id res chain seq x y z
N MET A 1 11.57 4.51 -6.30
CA MET A 1 12.37 4.30 -5.09
C MET A 1 12.08 2.91 -4.53
N GLU A 2 13.12 2.11 -4.31
CA GLU A 2 12.97 0.82 -3.64
C GLU A 2 13.23 0.99 -2.13
N LEU A 3 12.29 0.58 -1.30
CA LEU A 3 12.37 0.67 0.15
C LEU A 3 12.35 -0.72 0.76
N LYS A 4 13.39 -1.04 1.54
CA LYS A 4 13.43 -2.28 2.30
C LYS A 4 12.52 -2.17 3.51
N VAL A 5 11.59 -3.11 3.62
CA VAL A 5 10.70 -3.22 4.79
C VAL A 5 11.44 -3.93 5.92
N LEU A 6 11.48 -3.26 7.07
CA LEU A 6 12.08 -3.75 8.32
C LEU A 6 11.03 -4.45 9.19
N GLU A 7 9.86 -3.84 9.32
CA GLU A 7 8.72 -4.35 10.07
C GLU A 7 7.44 -4.09 9.30
N ILE A 8 6.47 -5.00 9.44
CA ILE A 8 5.16 -4.87 8.82
C ILE A 8 4.07 -5.35 9.77
N SER A 9 2.95 -4.64 9.80
CA SER A 9 1.71 -5.08 10.40
C SER A 9 0.53 -4.61 9.54
N TYR A 10 -0.66 -5.12 9.83
CA TYR A 10 -1.85 -4.79 9.05
C TYR A 10 -3.13 -4.93 9.87
N GLU A 11 -4.16 -4.21 9.42
CA GLU A 11 -5.56 -4.42 9.78
C GLU A 11 -6.35 -4.76 8.52
N LEU A 12 -7.23 -5.74 8.62
CA LEU A 12 -8.10 -6.18 7.53
C LEU A 12 -9.54 -6.15 8.03
N ASP A 13 -10.35 -5.29 7.42
CA ASP A 13 -11.79 -5.14 7.69
C ASP A 13 -12.09 -5.08 9.20
N ASN A 14 -11.53 -4.06 9.87
CA ASN A 14 -11.78 -3.85 11.31
C ASN A 14 -13.25 -3.44 11.58
N GLU A 15 -13.60 -3.14 12.84
CA GLU A 15 -14.98 -2.80 13.23
C GLU A 15 -15.57 -1.58 12.49
N GLU A 16 -14.70 -0.70 11.98
CA GLU A 16 -15.07 0.50 11.21
C GLU A 16 -14.99 0.25 9.69
N GLY A 17 -14.65 -0.97 9.25
CA GLY A 17 -14.41 -1.30 7.85
C GLY A 17 -13.06 -0.79 7.32
N LEU A 18 -12.12 -0.47 8.21
CA LEU A 18 -10.77 -0.04 7.84
C LEU A 18 -9.94 -1.23 7.36
N ASN A 19 -9.23 -1.02 6.26
CA ASN A 19 -8.11 -1.84 5.84
C ASN A 19 -6.86 -0.97 5.91
N ALA A 20 -5.82 -1.43 6.61
CA ALA A 20 -4.60 -0.66 6.81
C ALA A 20 -3.35 -1.54 6.69
N LEU A 21 -2.33 -1.00 6.04
CA LEU A 21 -1.00 -1.57 5.94
C LEU A 21 -0.02 -0.61 6.63
N PHE A 22 0.75 -1.14 7.57
CA PHE A 22 1.73 -0.39 8.34
C PHE A 22 3.11 -0.99 8.09
N PHE A 23 4.10 -0.16 7.79
CA PHE A 23 5.45 -0.67 7.53
C PHE A 23 6.55 0.33 7.90
N GLN A 24 7.65 -0.20 8.42
CA GLN A 24 8.86 0.54 8.74
C GLN A 24 9.91 0.34 7.65
N THR A 25 10.57 1.42 7.24
CA THR A 25 11.70 1.42 6.30
C THR A 25 12.87 2.22 6.87
N SER A 26 13.97 2.36 6.12
CA SER A 26 15.05 3.29 6.45
C SER A 26 14.64 4.76 6.40
N GLU A 27 13.60 5.10 5.63
CA GLU A 27 13.11 6.47 5.46
C GLU A 27 12.09 6.86 6.54
N GLY A 28 11.56 5.88 7.28
CA GLY A 28 10.55 6.11 8.29
C GLY A 28 9.45 5.06 8.32
N TYR A 29 8.44 5.38 9.13
CA TYR A 29 7.21 4.61 9.28
C TYR A 29 6.14 5.13 8.32
N TYR A 30 5.45 4.22 7.65
CA TYR A 30 4.37 4.52 6.72
C TYR A 30 3.09 3.80 7.14
N THR A 31 1.96 4.48 6.91
CA THR A 31 0.64 3.87 6.88
C THR A 31 0.01 4.09 5.52
N ILE A 32 -0.66 3.06 5.00
CA ILE A 32 -1.59 3.16 3.87
C ILE A 32 -2.90 2.58 4.36
N SER A 33 -3.98 3.33 4.31
CA SER A 33 -5.27 2.89 4.82
C SER A 33 -6.43 3.33 3.94
N ARG A 34 -7.53 2.57 4.00
CA ARG A 34 -8.78 2.91 3.32
C ARG A 34 -9.96 2.32 4.09
N LEU A 35 -10.97 3.16 4.34
CA LEU A 35 -12.28 2.70 4.79
C LEU A 35 -13.05 2.12 3.59
N LYS A 36 -13.73 0.99 3.80
CA LYS A 36 -14.46 0.27 2.73
C LYS A 36 -15.44 1.13 1.93
N GLU A 37 -16.01 2.16 2.56
CA GLU A 37 -17.00 3.05 1.94
C GLU A 37 -16.38 4.27 1.25
N GLU A 38 -15.05 4.44 1.30
CA GLU A 38 -14.35 5.58 0.71
C GLU A 38 -13.66 5.24 -0.62
N ASP A 39 -13.73 6.17 -1.57
CA ASP A 39 -13.09 6.05 -2.88
C ASP A 39 -11.59 6.37 -2.84
N ASN A 40 -11.15 7.13 -1.84
CA ASN A 40 -9.77 7.55 -1.65
C ASN A 40 -9.10 6.69 -0.57
N LEU A 41 -7.81 6.40 -0.76
CA LEU A 41 -6.94 5.90 0.30
C LEU A 41 -6.20 7.05 0.97
N TYR A 42 -5.77 6.84 2.21
CA TYR A 42 -4.92 7.76 2.95
C TYR A 42 -3.51 7.17 3.08
N MET A 43 -2.48 7.98 2.85
CA MET A 43 -1.10 7.59 3.14
C MET A 43 -0.43 8.61 4.05
N GLU A 44 0.35 8.15 5.02
CA GLU A 44 1.12 8.99 5.92
C GLU A 44 2.58 8.54 6.00
N LEU A 45 3.49 9.48 6.28
CA LEU A 45 4.91 9.22 6.55
C LEU A 45 5.30 9.90 7.86
N ASN A 46 5.77 9.11 8.84
CA ASN A 46 6.26 9.52 10.17
C ASN A 46 5.26 10.27 11.08
N SER A 47 4.22 10.92 10.53
CA SER A 47 3.20 11.68 11.26
C SER A 47 1.93 11.79 10.42
N GLN A 48 0.76 11.77 11.08
CA GLN A 48 -0.55 12.05 10.47
C GLN A 48 -0.62 13.45 9.84
N GLU A 49 0.12 14.42 10.37
CA GLU A 49 0.17 15.78 9.79
C GLU A 49 0.75 15.80 8.37
N ASN A 50 1.55 14.79 8.02
CA ASN A 50 2.11 14.62 6.68
C ASN A 50 1.18 13.85 5.74
N GLY A 51 0.09 13.28 6.26
CA GLY A 51 -0.72 12.36 5.50
C GLY A 51 -1.62 13.03 4.47
N LYS A 52 -1.88 12.30 3.39
CA LYS A 52 -2.60 12.79 2.21
C LYS A 52 -3.58 11.74 1.70
N TYR A 53 -4.71 12.22 1.21
CA TYR A 53 -5.67 11.38 0.50
C TYR A 53 -5.33 11.30 -0.98
N PHE A 54 -5.47 10.10 -1.52
CA PHE A 54 -5.24 9.81 -2.92
C PHE A 54 -6.38 8.95 -3.46
N ASP A 55 -6.82 9.29 -4.66
CA ASP A 55 -7.76 8.45 -5.39
C ASP A 55 -7.05 7.18 -5.84
N THR A 56 -7.67 6.04 -5.51
CA THR A 56 -7.10 4.71 -5.73
C THR A 56 -6.90 4.37 -7.21
N GLU A 57 -7.64 5.01 -8.12
CA GLU A 57 -7.51 4.82 -9.57
C GLU A 57 -6.16 5.26 -10.12
N TYR A 58 -5.39 6.05 -9.36
CA TYR A 58 -4.07 6.53 -9.75
C TYR A 58 -2.91 5.66 -9.28
N PHE A 59 -3.18 4.50 -8.67
CA PHE A 59 -2.12 3.59 -8.21
C PHE A 59 -2.07 2.34 -9.07
N ASP A 60 -0.90 2.08 -9.65
CA ASP A 60 -0.57 0.74 -10.12
C ASP A 60 -0.01 -0.06 -8.95
N CYS A 61 -0.80 -0.96 -8.39
CA CYS A 61 -0.36 -1.87 -7.34
C CYS A 61 -0.08 -3.27 -7.90
N SER A 62 1.08 -3.85 -7.55
CA SER A 62 1.41 -5.24 -7.89
C SER A 62 2.01 -5.97 -6.70
N VAL A 63 1.67 -7.25 -6.57
CA VAL A 63 2.21 -8.15 -5.55
C VAL A 63 2.85 -9.34 -6.25
N ARG A 64 4.17 -9.48 -6.19
CA ARG A 64 4.93 -10.52 -6.91
C ARG A 64 6.18 -10.93 -6.12
N ASN A 65 6.46 -12.23 -6.02
CA ASN A 65 7.72 -12.78 -5.49
C ASN A 65 8.22 -12.13 -4.19
N GLY A 66 7.34 -11.96 -3.19
CA GLY A 66 7.73 -11.34 -1.92
C GLY A 66 7.87 -9.81 -1.98
N CYS A 67 7.42 -9.15 -3.04
CA CYS A 67 7.47 -7.70 -3.21
C CYS A 67 6.05 -7.14 -3.38
N ILE A 68 5.83 -5.93 -2.87
CA ILE A 68 4.63 -5.13 -3.15
C ILE A 68 5.10 -3.82 -3.73
N SER A 69 4.65 -3.51 -4.93
CA SER A 69 4.96 -2.25 -5.60
C SER A 69 3.70 -1.43 -5.71
N PHE A 70 3.77 -0.14 -5.38
CA PHE A 70 2.69 0.81 -5.67
C PHE A 70 3.31 2.02 -6.39
N ASN A 71 2.87 2.22 -7.62
CA ASN A 71 3.33 3.32 -8.45
C ASN A 71 2.24 4.38 -8.60
N VAL A 72 2.61 5.64 -8.37
CA VAL A 72 1.79 6.81 -8.66
C VAL A 72 2.39 7.50 -9.88
N PRO A 73 1.70 7.55 -11.04
CA PRO A 73 2.21 8.19 -12.24
C PRO A 73 2.53 9.69 -12.01
N GLU A 74 3.64 10.17 -12.56
CA GLU A 74 4.22 11.52 -12.34
C GLU A 74 3.33 12.73 -12.73
N ASN A 75 2.13 12.52 -13.26
CA ASN A 75 1.40 13.54 -14.02
C ASN A 75 0.56 14.54 -13.20
N ARG A 76 0.85 14.78 -11.91
CA ARG A 76 0.15 15.83 -11.15
C ARG A 76 1.08 16.66 -10.27
N ASN A 77 0.78 17.97 -10.24
CA ASN A 77 1.39 19.01 -9.39
C ASN A 77 1.13 18.73 -7.90
N TRP A 78 1.75 17.68 -7.39
CA TRP A 78 1.65 17.33 -6.00
C TRP A 78 3.08 17.27 -5.44
N ASP A 79 3.36 18.00 -4.37
CA ASP A 79 4.59 17.86 -3.57
C ASP A 79 4.59 16.45 -2.92
N LEU A 80 4.92 15.43 -3.70
CA LEU A 80 4.79 14.00 -3.36
C LEU A 80 6.03 13.21 -3.74
N GLY A 81 7.20 13.83 -3.91
CA GLY A 81 8.43 13.09 -4.24
C GLY A 81 8.67 11.88 -3.32
N ILE A 82 8.18 11.95 -2.08
CA ILE A 82 8.24 10.87 -1.09
C ILE A 82 7.22 9.74 -1.27
N TYR A 83 6.16 9.92 -2.06
CA TYR A 83 5.07 8.94 -2.31
C TYR A 83 5.07 8.39 -3.75
N GLN A 84 5.94 8.90 -4.62
CA GLN A 84 6.02 8.48 -6.03
C GLN A 84 6.93 7.26 -6.23
N ASN A 85 6.54 6.39 -7.14
CA ASN A 85 7.33 5.23 -7.60
C ASN A 85 7.86 4.34 -6.45
N ILE A 86 7.11 4.09 -5.37
CA ILE A 86 7.60 3.29 -4.24
C ILE A 86 7.44 1.79 -4.53
N THR A 87 8.55 1.06 -4.42
CA THR A 87 8.56 -0.40 -4.40
C THR A 87 8.97 -0.87 -3.01
N LEU A 88 8.06 -1.54 -2.30
CA LEU A 88 8.37 -2.17 -1.02
C LEU A 88 8.98 -3.55 -1.24
N LEU A 89 10.23 -3.68 -0.82
CA LEU A 89 10.97 -4.92 -0.83
C LEU A 89 10.82 -5.57 0.54
N PHE A 90 10.02 -6.63 0.62
CA PHE A 90 9.92 -7.40 1.86
C PHE A 90 11.11 -8.34 1.94
N SER A 91 11.69 -8.41 3.14
CA SER A 91 12.49 -9.58 3.51
C SER A 91 11.59 -10.82 3.42
N PRO A 92 12.12 -12.04 3.17
CA PRO A 92 11.28 -13.22 2.96
C PRO A 92 10.31 -13.42 4.12
N VAL A 93 9.06 -13.02 3.90
CA VAL A 93 7.92 -13.29 4.76
C VAL A 93 7.46 -14.71 4.45
N ASN A 94 6.96 -15.41 5.47
CA ASN A 94 6.42 -16.73 5.22
C ASN A 94 5.24 -16.64 4.22
N THR A 95 5.01 -17.69 3.44
CA THR A 95 4.04 -17.67 2.34
C THR A 95 2.62 -17.30 2.80
N ASP A 96 2.22 -17.70 4.00
CA ASP A 96 0.86 -17.44 4.50
C ASP A 96 0.68 -16.01 5.00
N GLU A 97 1.71 -15.44 5.62
CA GLU A 97 1.78 -14.02 5.98
C GLU A 97 1.76 -13.16 4.71
N PHE A 98 2.53 -13.53 3.69
CA PHE A 98 2.53 -12.82 2.42
C PHE A 98 1.15 -12.84 1.75
N LYS A 99 0.42 -13.97 1.80
CA LYS A 99 -0.97 -14.04 1.31
C LYS A 99 -1.90 -13.08 2.06
N ARG A 100 -1.77 -12.97 3.39
CA ARG A 100 -2.61 -12.07 4.19
C ARG A 100 -2.32 -10.60 3.87
N ILE A 101 -1.04 -10.24 3.79
CA ILE A 101 -0.62 -8.89 3.36
C ILE A 101 -1.16 -8.59 1.95
N SER A 102 -1.11 -9.58 1.04
CA SER A 102 -1.66 -9.43 -0.31
C SER A 102 -3.17 -9.15 -0.30
N MET A 103 -3.93 -9.75 0.63
CA MET A 103 -5.36 -9.47 0.78
C MET A 103 -5.62 -8.05 1.28
N VAL A 104 -4.86 -7.59 2.26
CA VAL A 104 -4.96 -6.21 2.78
C VAL A 104 -4.69 -5.20 1.68
N VAL A 105 -3.61 -5.38 0.94
CA VAL A 105 -3.26 -4.52 -0.20
C VAL A 105 -4.37 -4.52 -1.25
N ARG A 106 -4.95 -5.68 -1.57
CA ARG A 106 -6.11 -5.73 -2.48
C ARG A 106 -7.30 -4.94 -1.94
N ASN A 107 -7.63 -5.06 -0.66
CA ASN A 107 -8.76 -4.33 -0.09
C ASN A 107 -8.51 -2.82 0.03
N ILE A 108 -7.26 -2.38 0.12
CA ILE A 108 -6.90 -0.95 0.14
C ILE A 108 -6.93 -0.37 -1.27
N PHE A 109 -6.44 -1.09 -2.28
CA PHE A 109 -6.25 -0.56 -3.62
C PHE A 109 -7.32 -1.02 -4.63
N THR A 110 -8.21 -1.95 -4.27
CA THR A 110 -9.13 -2.61 -5.23
C THR A 110 -10.51 -2.88 -4.61
N GLU A 111 -11.48 -1.99 -4.87
CA GLU A 111 -12.89 -2.37 -4.99
C GLU A 111 -13.53 -1.60 -6.16
N ARG A 112 -13.15 -1.98 -7.39
CA ARG A 112 -14.03 -2.09 -8.57
C ARG A 112 -13.22 -2.58 -9.79
N THR A 113 -13.27 -3.89 -9.99
CA THR A 113 -13.03 -4.63 -11.25
C THR A 113 -11.65 -4.52 -11.93
N GLY A 114 -10.88 -5.61 -11.86
CA GLY A 114 -10.13 -6.09 -13.04
C GLY A 114 -8.62 -6.32 -12.92
N MET A 115 -8.08 -6.91 -11.84
CA MET A 115 -6.71 -7.45 -11.91
C MET A 115 -6.71 -8.86 -12.52
N TYR A 116 -6.08 -9.00 -13.68
CA TYR A 116 -5.77 -10.28 -14.34
C TYR A 116 -4.66 -11.01 -13.58
N TYR A 117 -4.91 -12.27 -13.27
CA TYR A 117 -3.90 -13.18 -12.74
C TYR A 117 -3.05 -13.71 -13.89
N THR A 118 -1.73 -13.55 -13.82
CA THR A 118 -0.81 -14.54 -14.38
C THR A 118 -0.45 -15.48 -13.24
N ASN A 119 -1.04 -16.67 -13.24
CA ASN A 119 -0.55 -17.79 -12.45
C ASN A 119 0.81 -18.19 -13.04
N GLU A 120 1.89 -17.90 -12.32
CA GLU A 120 3.16 -18.61 -12.47
C GLU A 120 3.49 -19.31 -11.15
#